data_AF-W7AD18-F1
#
_entry.id   AF-W7AD18-F1
#
_cell.length_a   1.000
_cell.length_b   1.000
_cell.length_c   1.000
_cell.angle_alpha   90.00
_cell.angle_beta   90.00
_cell.angle_gamma   90.00
#
_symmetry.space_group_name_H-M   'P 1'
#
loop_
_entity.id
_entity.type
_entity.pdbx_description
1 polymer ?
#
loop_
_entity_poly.entity_id
_entity_poly.type
_entity_poly.pdbx_seq_one_letter_code
_entity_poly.pdbx_strand_id
1 'polypeptide(L)'
;MANYHLKNAYYDIYTINNYFNENWKGNLTVYTKYGSIHKYCHYGNTSGKCNGYFEMTSSGVIHLLKTLRDKYNLEYGKLAEYAILWLNYKLNAKTTQKMTDLNKFYTSYIVNNKCYNDKINGNDSMTYKDIIDKKKDLMDIKEISKFNIPFYILFYLNYVFHDEYLDCTYNSNLAKRFAKDFEELSKDSKNIEESLYNKILSTLSDDYKNLKNIY
;
A
#
# COMPACT_ATOMS: atom_id res chain seq x y z
N MET A 1 0.91 17.44 14.74
CA MET A 1 0.93 15.96 14.91
C MET A 1 0.52 15.22 13.63
N ALA A 2 -0.63 15.53 13.01
CA ALA A 2 -1.12 14.80 11.82
C ALA A 2 -0.09 14.69 10.66
N ASN A 3 0.55 15.79 10.26
CA ASN A 3 1.53 15.78 9.16
C ASN A 3 2.77 14.90 9.45
N TYR A 4 3.19 14.80 10.72
CA TYR A 4 4.32 13.97 11.12
C TYR A 4 4.00 12.48 11.02
N HIS A 5 2.79 12.07 11.45
CA HIS A 5 2.35 10.68 11.33
C HIS A 5 2.23 10.24 9.87
N LEU A 6 1.77 11.11 8.98
CA LEU A 6 1.60 10.80 7.57
C LEU A 6 2.92 10.55 6.83
N LYS A 7 3.92 11.42 7.05
CA LYS A 7 5.27 11.24 6.50
C LYS A 7 5.85 9.87 6.87
N ASN A 8 5.79 9.54 8.16
CA ASN A 8 6.37 8.31 8.66
C ASN A 8 5.56 7.08 8.18
N ALA A 9 4.24 7.20 8.02
CA ALA A 9 3.43 6.14 7.42
C ALA A 9 3.88 5.80 5.99
N TYR A 10 4.13 6.82 5.17
CA TYR A 10 4.64 6.63 3.81
C TYR A 10 6.07 6.04 3.77
N TYR A 11 6.93 6.42 4.71
CA TYR A 11 8.24 5.79 4.89
C TYR A 11 8.13 4.29 5.16
N ASP A 12 7.22 3.89 6.07
CA ASP A 12 7.00 2.47 6.39
C ASP A 12 6.35 1.71 5.22
N ILE A 13 5.43 2.33 4.47
CA ILE A 13 4.85 1.76 3.24
C ILE A 13 5.97 1.43 2.24
N TYR A 14 6.89 2.38 1.98
CA TYR A 14 8.02 2.14 1.09
C TYR A 14 8.95 1.03 1.63
N THR A 15 9.23 1.06 2.92
CA THR A 15 10.11 0.06 3.56
C THR A 15 9.53 -1.34 3.41
N ILE A 16 8.25 -1.53 3.76
CA ILE A 16 7.53 -2.82 3.61
C ILE A 16 7.43 -3.23 2.14
N ASN A 17 7.20 -2.29 1.22
CA ASN A 17 7.21 -2.57 -0.21
C ASN A 17 8.52 -3.23 -0.66
N ASN A 18 9.66 -2.88 -0.04
CA ASN A 18 10.98 -3.42 -0.37
C ASN A 18 11.36 -4.67 0.43
N TYR A 19 10.48 -5.24 1.25
CA TYR A 19 10.76 -6.49 1.98
C TYR A 19 10.94 -7.69 1.06
N PHE A 20 10.29 -7.66 -0.10
CA PHE A 20 10.40 -8.69 -1.11
C PHE A 20 10.11 -8.11 -2.51
N ASN A 21 10.74 -8.71 -3.51
CA ASN A 21 10.47 -8.43 -4.91
C ASN A 21 10.50 -9.72 -5.73
N GLU A 22 9.97 -9.63 -6.95
CA GLU A 22 10.09 -10.70 -7.93
C GLU A 22 10.79 -10.12 -9.15
N ASN A 23 11.80 -10.83 -9.65
CA ASN A 23 12.49 -10.40 -10.87
C ASN A 23 11.69 -10.78 -12.13
N TRP A 24 12.16 -10.36 -13.29
CA TRP A 24 11.51 -10.62 -14.58
C TRP A 24 11.41 -12.11 -14.95
N LYS A 25 12.17 -13.00 -14.29
CA LYS A 25 12.08 -14.46 -14.45
C LYS A 25 11.07 -15.11 -13.51
N GLY A 26 10.44 -14.36 -12.61
CA GLY A 26 9.52 -14.89 -11.61
C GLY A 26 10.20 -15.37 -10.32
N ASN A 27 11.50 -15.10 -10.13
CA ASN A 27 12.18 -15.51 -8.90
C ASN A 27 11.90 -14.51 -7.78
N LEU A 28 11.29 -14.99 -6.70
CA LEU A 28 11.03 -14.23 -5.48
C LEU A 28 12.34 -14.06 -4.69
N THR A 29 12.69 -12.82 -4.38
CA THR A 29 13.70 -12.48 -3.37
C THR A 29 13.01 -11.93 -2.15
N VAL A 30 13.30 -12.50 -0.98
CA VAL A 30 12.86 -11.98 0.32
C VAL A 30 14.09 -11.52 1.08
N TYR A 31 14.08 -10.28 1.55
CA TYR A 31 15.21 -9.71 2.24
C TYR A 31 15.14 -10.06 3.74
N THR A 32 16.03 -10.93 4.18
CA THR A 32 16.04 -11.56 5.53
C THR A 32 16.09 -10.58 6.70
N LYS A 33 16.61 -9.36 6.48
CA LYS A 33 16.53 -8.25 7.44
C LYS A 33 15.09 -7.95 7.90
N TYR A 34 14.09 -8.33 7.10
CA TYR A 34 12.68 -8.00 7.30
C TYR A 34 11.83 -9.24 7.61
N GLY A 35 12.29 -10.09 8.53
CA GLY A 35 11.56 -11.29 8.96
C GLY A 35 10.21 -11.03 9.64
N SER A 36 9.86 -9.77 9.96
CA SER A 36 8.59 -9.41 10.59
C SER A 36 7.37 -9.79 9.75
N ILE A 37 7.49 -9.77 8.42
CA ILE A 37 6.39 -10.15 7.51
C ILE A 37 6.04 -11.63 7.61
N HIS A 38 7.02 -12.49 7.97
CA HIS A 38 6.79 -13.92 8.11
C HIS A 38 5.85 -14.26 9.28
N LYS A 39 5.71 -13.36 10.26
CA LYS A 39 4.71 -13.51 11.35
C LYS A 39 3.27 -13.53 10.85
N TYR A 40 3.03 -13.13 9.60
CA TYR A 40 1.71 -13.12 8.97
C TYR A 40 1.60 -14.11 7.82
N CYS A 41 2.64 -14.94 7.60
CA CYS A 41 2.64 -16.02 6.62
C CYS A 41 1.99 -17.28 7.22
N HIS A 42 0.66 -17.31 7.26
CA HIS A 42 -0.11 -18.43 7.79
C HIS A 42 -1.08 -18.99 6.75
N TYR A 43 -0.65 -20.02 6.02
CA TYR A 43 -1.41 -20.67 4.96
C TYR A 43 -1.41 -22.19 5.13
N GLY A 44 -2.56 -22.85 4.91
CA GLY A 44 -2.69 -24.29 5.07
C GLY A 44 -2.18 -24.75 6.44
N ASN A 45 -1.34 -25.78 6.48
CA ASN A 45 -0.71 -26.26 7.74
C ASN A 45 0.65 -25.61 8.03
N THR A 46 1.05 -24.60 7.25
CA THR A 46 2.33 -23.91 7.42
C THR A 46 2.13 -22.57 8.12
N SER A 47 2.98 -22.32 9.12
CA SER A 47 3.06 -21.08 9.89
C SER A 47 4.47 -20.52 9.76
N GLY A 48 4.59 -19.22 9.55
CA GLY A 48 5.89 -18.56 9.42
C GLY A 48 6.56 -18.70 8.05
N LYS A 49 5.87 -19.27 7.04
CA LYS A 49 6.43 -19.50 5.70
C LYS A 49 5.38 -19.19 4.63
N CYS A 50 5.69 -18.23 3.77
CA CYS A 50 4.90 -17.93 2.58
C CYS A 50 5.53 -18.63 1.38
N ASN A 51 4.70 -19.24 0.55
CA ASN A 51 5.07 -19.91 -0.69
C ASN A 51 4.81 -18.97 -1.87
N GLY A 52 5.82 -18.17 -2.20
CA GLY A 52 5.80 -17.32 -3.39
C GLY A 52 5.20 -15.93 -3.17
N TYR A 53 5.15 -15.17 -4.26
CA TYR A 53 4.90 -13.73 -4.24
C TYR A 53 3.51 -13.34 -3.71
N PHE A 54 2.48 -14.12 -4.03
CA PHE A 54 1.10 -13.79 -3.66
C PHE A 54 0.82 -13.99 -2.17
N GLU A 55 1.30 -15.08 -1.57
CA GLU A 55 1.24 -15.28 -0.12
C GLU A 55 2.05 -14.21 0.63
N MET A 56 3.23 -13.84 0.11
CA MET A 56 4.02 -12.73 0.64
C MET A 56 3.26 -11.40 0.55
N THR A 57 2.59 -11.13 -0.56
CA THR A 57 1.83 -9.90 -0.78
C THR A 57 0.64 -9.81 0.18
N SER A 58 -0.13 -10.89 0.33
CA SER A 58 -1.25 -10.91 1.28
C SER A 58 -0.77 -10.78 2.74
N SER A 59 0.32 -11.46 3.12
CA SER A 59 0.94 -11.30 4.44
C SER A 59 1.47 -9.86 4.64
N GLY A 60 1.96 -9.23 3.57
CA GLY A 60 2.36 -7.83 3.54
C GLY A 60 1.22 -6.85 3.79
N VAL A 61 0.01 -7.13 3.29
CA VAL A 61 -1.20 -6.34 3.60
C VAL A 61 -1.46 -6.35 5.10
N ILE A 62 -1.48 -7.53 5.73
CA ILE A 62 -1.73 -7.69 7.17
C ILE A 62 -0.62 -6.99 7.98
N HIS A 63 0.64 -7.20 7.59
CA HIS A 63 1.78 -6.56 8.25
C HIS A 63 1.73 -5.04 8.15
N LEU A 64 1.33 -4.50 6.99
CA LEU A 64 1.19 -3.06 6.75
C LEU A 64 0.12 -2.46 7.65
N LEU A 65 -1.07 -3.08 7.69
CA LEU A 65 -2.17 -2.63 8.57
C LEU A 65 -1.72 -2.56 10.03
N LYS A 66 -1.07 -3.63 10.52
CA LYS A 66 -0.57 -3.70 11.90
C LYS A 66 0.48 -2.63 12.19
N THR A 67 1.46 -2.47 11.29
CA THR A 67 2.56 -1.51 11.45
C THR A 67 2.04 -0.08 11.50
N LEU A 68 1.17 0.30 10.57
CA LEU A 68 0.61 1.64 10.51
C LEU A 68 -0.32 1.93 11.70
N ARG A 69 -1.06 0.93 12.18
CA ARG A 69 -1.88 1.07 13.38
C ARG A 69 -1.03 1.28 14.62
N ASP A 70 -0.02 0.44 14.84
CA ASP A 70 0.78 0.47 16.07
C ASP A 70 1.65 1.73 16.18
N LYS A 71 2.26 2.17 15.08
CA LYS A 71 3.19 3.31 15.09
C LYS A 71 2.52 4.67 15.00
N TYR A 72 1.39 4.75 14.28
CA TYR A 72 0.79 6.03 13.92
C TYR A 72 -0.66 6.18 14.35
N ASN A 73 -1.27 5.11 14.90
CA ASN A 73 -2.66 5.10 15.34
C ASN A 73 -3.64 5.62 14.27
N LEU A 74 -3.34 5.36 12.98
CA LEU A 74 -4.19 5.82 11.88
C LEU A 74 -5.62 5.29 12.03
N GLU A 75 -6.58 6.08 11.57
CA GLU A 75 -7.97 5.67 11.49
C GLU A 75 -8.12 4.46 10.56
N TYR A 76 -9.02 3.54 10.90
CA TYR A 76 -9.18 2.29 10.14
C TYR A 76 -9.54 2.53 8.66
N GLY A 77 -10.29 3.59 8.35
CA GLY A 77 -10.61 3.95 6.97
C GLY A 77 -9.36 4.31 6.16
N LYS A 78 -8.43 5.08 6.74
CA LYS A 78 -7.17 5.47 6.10
C LYS A 78 -6.21 4.28 6.00
N LEU A 79 -6.16 3.43 7.03
CA LEU A 79 -5.41 2.16 7.01
C LEU A 79 -5.83 1.27 5.85
N ALA A 80 -7.13 1.05 5.71
CA ALA A 80 -7.71 0.22 4.66
C ALA A 80 -7.43 0.80 3.26
N GLU A 81 -7.59 2.12 3.09
CA GLU A 81 -7.29 2.81 1.84
C GLU A 81 -5.82 2.63 1.43
N TYR A 82 -4.87 2.87 2.33
CA TYR A 82 -3.44 2.67 2.04
C TYR A 82 -3.08 1.22 1.77
N ALA A 83 -3.66 0.27 2.50
CA ALA A 83 -3.44 -1.14 2.26
C ALA A 83 -3.93 -1.57 0.87
N ILE A 84 -5.08 -1.07 0.41
CA ILE A 84 -5.64 -1.38 -0.91
C ILE A 84 -4.83 -0.72 -2.04
N LEU A 85 -4.45 0.55 -1.89
CA LEU A 85 -3.59 1.24 -2.86
C LEU A 85 -2.22 0.56 -2.98
N TRP A 86 -1.63 0.16 -1.85
CA TRP A 86 -0.38 -0.61 -1.84
C TRP A 86 -0.53 -1.98 -2.50
N LEU A 87 -1.60 -2.71 -2.19
CA LEU A 87 -1.90 -3.99 -2.82
C LEU A 87 -2.01 -3.85 -4.34
N ASN A 88 -2.76 -2.85 -4.80
CA ASN A 88 -2.91 -2.55 -6.21
C ASN A 88 -1.58 -2.24 -6.88
N TYR A 89 -0.77 -1.36 -6.29
CA TYR A 89 0.57 -1.07 -6.78
C TYR A 89 1.42 -2.35 -6.88
N LYS A 90 1.44 -3.16 -5.82
CA LYS A 90 2.28 -4.35 -5.71
C LYS A 90 1.92 -5.37 -6.80
N LEU A 91 0.64 -5.65 -6.99
CA LEU A 91 0.17 -6.58 -8.01
C LEU A 91 0.40 -6.09 -9.44
N ASN A 92 0.29 -4.78 -9.69
CA ASN A 92 0.56 -4.21 -11.01
C ASN A 92 2.06 -4.16 -11.35
N ALA A 93 2.92 -4.03 -10.34
CA ALA A 93 4.38 -4.01 -10.48
C ALA A 93 4.96 -5.40 -10.85
N LYS A 94 4.26 -6.49 -10.51
CA LYS A 94 4.66 -7.84 -10.91
C LYS A 94 4.64 -7.99 -12.44
N THR A 95 5.68 -8.60 -13.00
CA THR A 95 5.87 -8.73 -14.46
C THR A 95 5.48 -10.10 -15.01
N THR A 96 5.50 -11.15 -14.19
CA THR A 96 5.14 -12.53 -14.58
C THR A 96 3.83 -12.95 -13.95
N GLN A 97 3.01 -13.79 -14.60
CA GLN A 97 1.76 -14.34 -14.02
C GLN A 97 0.90 -13.28 -13.29
N LYS A 98 0.59 -12.17 -13.97
CA LYS A 98 -0.08 -11.02 -13.33
C LYS A 98 -1.46 -11.41 -12.81
N MET A 99 -1.77 -10.95 -11.60
CA MET A 99 -3.10 -11.04 -10.99
C MET A 99 -3.49 -9.65 -10.50
N THR A 100 -4.00 -8.82 -11.40
CA THR A 100 -4.34 -7.41 -11.10
C THR A 100 -5.78 -7.23 -10.62
N ASP A 101 -6.61 -8.27 -10.70
CA ASP A 101 -7.95 -8.28 -10.13
C ASP A 101 -7.86 -8.38 -8.60
N LEU A 102 -8.16 -7.26 -7.93
CA LEU A 102 -8.08 -7.12 -6.49
C LEU A 102 -9.09 -8.00 -5.76
N ASN A 103 -10.30 -8.15 -6.28
CA ASN A 103 -11.35 -8.97 -5.67
C ASN A 103 -10.99 -10.46 -5.74
N LYS A 104 -10.47 -10.89 -6.89
CA LYS A 104 -9.96 -12.25 -7.04
C LYS A 104 -8.78 -12.49 -6.10
N PHE A 105 -7.84 -11.55 -6.00
CA PHE A 105 -6.69 -11.67 -5.10
C PHE A 105 -7.14 -11.74 -3.63
N TYR A 106 -8.05 -10.86 -3.23
CA TYR A 106 -8.60 -10.81 -1.88
C TYR A 106 -9.18 -12.17 -1.48
N THR A 107 -10.04 -12.73 -2.32
CA THR A 107 -10.69 -14.02 -2.08
C THR A 107 -9.69 -15.18 -2.06
N SER A 108 -8.72 -15.20 -2.98
CA SER A 108 -7.77 -16.30 -3.10
C SER A 108 -6.65 -16.28 -2.05
N TYR A 109 -6.18 -15.12 -1.61
CA TYR A 109 -4.96 -15.00 -0.79
C TYR A 109 -5.15 -14.26 0.53
N ILE A 110 -6.07 -13.29 0.63
CA ILE A 110 -6.29 -12.55 1.88
C ILE A 110 -7.23 -13.33 2.78
N VAL A 111 -8.41 -13.72 2.28
CA VAL A 111 -9.38 -14.52 3.04
C VAL A 111 -8.80 -15.86 3.51
N ASN A 112 -7.93 -16.47 2.71
CA ASN A 112 -7.30 -17.76 3.01
C ASN A 112 -6.09 -17.65 3.94
N ASN A 113 -5.65 -16.45 4.30
CA ASN A 113 -4.61 -16.26 5.31
C ASN A 113 -5.24 -16.45 6.69
N LYS A 114 -4.69 -17.33 7.53
CA LYS A 114 -5.27 -17.62 8.86
C LYS A 114 -5.31 -16.38 9.77
N CYS A 115 -4.43 -15.41 9.55
CA CYS A 115 -4.44 -14.15 10.30
C CYS A 115 -5.59 -13.21 9.92
N TYR A 116 -6.35 -13.49 8.86
CA TYR A 116 -7.39 -12.59 8.33
C TYR A 116 -8.45 -12.17 9.36
N ASN A 117 -8.86 -13.11 10.22
CA ASN A 117 -9.86 -12.86 11.27
C ASN A 117 -9.23 -12.51 12.63
N ASP A 118 -7.90 -12.39 12.71
CA ASP A 118 -7.24 -12.00 13.94
C ASP A 118 -7.52 -10.52 14.23
N LYS A 119 -7.61 -10.19 15.52
CA LYS A 119 -7.72 -8.81 15.99
C LYS A 119 -6.42 -8.07 15.71
N ILE A 120 -6.53 -6.83 15.22
CA ILE A 120 -5.34 -6.02 14.95
C ILE A 120 -4.55 -5.68 16.22
N ASN A 121 -5.22 -5.57 17.37
CA ASN A 121 -4.58 -5.47 18.68
C ASN A 121 -5.48 -6.11 19.76
N GLY A 122 -4.92 -6.42 20.93
CA GLY A 122 -5.62 -7.18 21.98
C GLY A 122 -6.80 -6.43 22.65
N ASN A 123 -6.80 -5.10 22.61
CA ASN A 123 -7.82 -4.27 23.28
C ASN A 123 -8.94 -3.80 22.32
N ASP A 124 -8.74 -3.99 21.03
CA ASP A 124 -9.62 -3.54 19.96
C ASP A 124 -10.45 -4.69 19.42
N SER A 125 -11.70 -4.42 19.06
CA SER A 125 -12.58 -5.41 18.48
C SER A 125 -12.35 -5.62 16.98
N MET A 126 -11.64 -4.70 16.32
CA MET A 126 -11.45 -4.74 14.87
C MET A 126 -10.51 -5.86 14.42
N THR A 127 -11.01 -6.72 13.54
CA THR A 127 -10.18 -7.71 12.83
C THR A 127 -9.53 -7.11 11.58
N TYR A 128 -8.51 -7.77 11.01
CA TYR A 128 -7.94 -7.33 9.73
C TYR A 128 -8.99 -7.32 8.62
N LYS A 129 -9.89 -8.32 8.59
CA LYS A 129 -11.09 -8.33 7.76
C LYS A 129 -11.90 -7.05 7.92
N ASP A 130 -12.31 -6.72 9.14
CA ASP A 130 -13.21 -5.58 9.38
C ASP A 130 -12.59 -4.25 8.94
N ILE A 131 -11.26 -4.15 9.04
CA ILE A 131 -10.53 -2.97 8.57
C ILE A 131 -10.55 -2.91 7.05
N ILE A 132 -10.16 -3.97 6.34
CA ILE A 132 -10.12 -3.96 4.88
C ILE A 132 -11.53 -3.73 4.30
N ASP A 133 -12.55 -4.36 4.89
CA ASP A 133 -13.94 -4.24 4.46
C ASP A 133 -14.47 -2.79 4.51
N LYS A 134 -13.88 -1.89 5.32
CA LYS A 134 -14.26 -0.45 5.36
C LYS A 134 -14.00 0.30 4.05
N LYS A 135 -13.09 -0.18 3.21
CA LYS A 135 -12.71 0.44 1.93
C LYS A 135 -12.70 -0.56 0.78
N LYS A 136 -13.36 -1.71 0.95
CA LYS A 136 -13.37 -2.80 -0.04
C LYS A 136 -13.97 -2.37 -1.38
N ASP A 137 -14.89 -1.40 -1.36
CA ASP A 137 -15.44 -0.74 -2.54
C ASP A 137 -14.36 -0.15 -3.47
N LEU A 138 -13.21 0.27 -2.93
CA LEU A 138 -12.08 0.73 -3.75
C LEU A 138 -11.56 -0.37 -4.69
N MET A 139 -11.69 -1.65 -4.33
CA MET A 139 -11.27 -2.77 -5.17
C MET A 139 -12.09 -2.91 -6.45
N ASP A 140 -13.31 -2.35 -6.49
CA ASP A 140 -14.22 -2.42 -7.64
C ASP A 140 -13.94 -1.34 -8.70
N ILE A 141 -13.03 -0.40 -8.41
CA ILE A 141 -12.66 0.66 -9.35
C ILE A 141 -11.80 0.07 -10.47
N LYS A 142 -12.37 -0.02 -11.68
CA LYS A 142 -11.70 -0.57 -12.87
C LYS A 142 -10.39 0.14 -13.19
N GLU A 143 -10.33 1.45 -12.97
CA GLU A 143 -9.19 2.30 -13.30
C GLU A 143 -8.26 2.55 -12.11
N ILE A 144 -8.36 1.76 -11.02
CA ILE A 144 -7.53 1.98 -9.82
C ILE A 144 -6.02 1.96 -10.14
N SER A 145 -5.62 1.21 -11.17
CA SER A 145 -4.23 1.15 -11.63
C SER A 145 -3.66 2.50 -12.09
N LYS A 146 -4.51 3.46 -12.49
CA LYS A 146 -4.08 4.82 -12.87
C LYS A 146 -3.43 5.57 -11.69
N PHE A 147 -3.78 5.22 -10.45
CA PHE A 147 -3.24 5.84 -9.25
C PHE A 147 -1.89 5.24 -8.80
N ASN A 148 -1.43 4.15 -9.41
CA ASN A 148 -0.22 3.45 -8.98
C ASN A 148 1.04 4.32 -9.04
N ILE A 149 1.23 5.08 -10.13
CA ILE A 149 2.41 5.93 -10.30
C ILE A 149 2.37 7.11 -9.30
N PRO A 150 1.29 7.90 -9.21
CA PRO A 150 1.18 8.94 -8.18
C PRO A 150 1.41 8.40 -6.76
N PHE A 151 0.79 7.27 -6.41
CA PHE A 151 0.92 6.67 -5.08
C PHE A 151 2.37 6.21 -4.80
N TYR A 152 3.03 5.59 -5.78
CA TYR A 152 4.45 5.22 -5.69
C TYR A 152 5.34 6.44 -5.43
N ILE A 153 5.13 7.52 -6.18
CA ILE A 153 5.92 8.74 -6.03
C ILE A 153 5.78 9.29 -4.61
N LEU A 154 4.59 9.27 -4.02
CA LEU A 154 4.37 9.73 -2.65
C LEU A 154 5.19 8.95 -1.63
N PHE A 155 5.12 7.61 -1.63
CA PHE A 155 5.91 6.83 -0.66
C PHE A 155 7.41 6.91 -0.95
N TYR A 156 7.84 7.01 -2.22
CA TYR A 156 9.25 7.10 -2.58
C TYR A 156 9.84 8.43 -2.10
N LEU A 157 9.18 9.56 -2.42
CA LEU A 157 9.64 10.87 -2.01
C LEU A 157 9.69 10.97 -0.48
N ASN A 158 8.64 10.49 0.21
CA ASN A 158 8.67 10.45 1.68
C ASN A 158 9.86 9.65 2.22
N TYR A 159 10.22 8.53 1.59
CA TYR A 159 11.38 7.74 2.01
C TYR A 159 12.72 8.44 1.77
N VAL A 160 12.98 8.93 0.55
CA VAL A 160 14.31 9.48 0.19
C VAL A 160 14.67 10.74 0.96
N PHE A 161 13.69 11.49 1.46
CA PHE A 161 13.98 12.62 2.35
C PHE A 161 14.43 12.21 3.77
N HIS A 162 14.45 10.91 4.09
CA HIS A 162 15.18 10.37 5.24
C HIS A 162 16.59 9.86 4.89
N ASP A 163 16.97 9.86 3.62
CA ASP A 163 18.31 9.46 3.16
C ASP A 163 19.30 10.60 3.38
N GLU A 164 20.56 10.25 3.67
CA GLU A 164 21.65 11.22 3.86
C GLU A 164 22.06 11.87 2.54
N TYR A 165 21.82 11.19 1.40
CA TYR A 165 22.11 11.70 0.07
C TYR A 165 20.85 11.86 -0.78
N LEU A 166 20.48 13.11 -1.04
CA LEU A 166 19.32 13.50 -1.83
C LEU A 166 19.72 13.90 -3.26
N ASP A 167 19.32 13.11 -4.26
CA ASP A 167 19.37 13.56 -5.65
C ASP A 167 18.21 14.52 -5.92
N CYS A 168 18.46 15.82 -5.70
CA CYS A 168 17.48 16.89 -5.90
C CYS A 168 16.93 16.94 -7.33
N THR A 169 17.76 16.62 -8.34
CA THR A 169 17.33 16.67 -9.75
C THR A 169 16.33 15.56 -10.03
N TYR A 170 16.65 14.34 -9.62
CA TYR A 170 15.77 13.19 -9.76
C TYR A 170 14.46 13.38 -8.98
N ASN A 171 14.55 13.78 -7.71
CA ASN A 171 13.38 13.97 -6.85
C ASN A 171 12.47 15.11 -7.34
N SER A 172 13.04 16.22 -7.82
CA SER A 172 12.26 17.31 -8.44
C SER A 172 11.53 16.84 -9.69
N ASN A 173 12.16 16.00 -10.52
CA ASN A 173 11.52 15.43 -11.70
C ASN A 173 10.37 14.48 -11.33
N LEU A 174 10.50 13.70 -10.26
CA LEU A 174 9.39 12.89 -9.75
C LEU A 174 8.24 13.76 -9.22
N ALA A 175 8.52 14.83 -8.49
CA ALA A 175 7.48 15.75 -8.01
C ALA A 175 6.73 16.43 -9.19
N LYS A 176 7.45 16.85 -10.24
CA LYS A 176 6.85 17.37 -11.48
C LYS A 176 5.99 16.33 -12.17
N ARG A 177 6.45 15.08 -12.24
CA ARG A 177 5.68 13.95 -12.79
C ARG A 177 4.41 13.71 -11.99
N PHE A 178 4.47 13.71 -10.65
CA PHE A 178 3.28 13.60 -9.81
C PHE A 178 2.27 14.70 -10.14
N ALA A 179 2.71 15.96 -10.21
CA ALA A 179 1.82 17.08 -10.50
C ALA A 179 1.13 16.93 -11.87
N LYS A 180 1.88 16.51 -12.90
CA LYS A 180 1.34 16.25 -14.24
C LYS A 180 0.33 15.10 -14.22
N ASP A 181 0.71 13.94 -13.68
CA ASP A 181 -0.16 12.76 -13.62
C ASP A 181 -1.42 13.09 -12.81
N PHE A 182 -1.32 13.84 -11.71
CA PHE A 182 -2.45 14.29 -10.90
C PHE A 182 -3.39 15.23 -11.67
N GLU A 183 -2.85 16.17 -12.46
CA GLU A 183 -3.65 17.05 -13.31
C GLU A 183 -4.45 16.27 -14.35
N GLU A 184 -3.83 15.27 -14.98
CA GLU A 184 -4.51 14.38 -15.93
C GLU A 184 -5.63 13.58 -15.27
N LEU A 185 -5.38 13.00 -14.08
CA LEU A 185 -6.40 12.29 -13.30
C LEU A 185 -7.55 13.21 -12.88
N SER A 186 -7.25 14.46 -12.55
CA SER A 186 -8.26 15.45 -12.15
C SER A 186 -9.23 15.80 -13.27
N LYS A 187 -8.83 15.62 -14.54
CA LYS A 187 -9.65 15.88 -15.73
C LYS A 187 -10.39 14.63 -16.23
N ASP A 188 -10.18 13.47 -15.62
CA ASP A 188 -10.87 12.23 -16.00
C ASP A 188 -12.38 12.38 -15.75
N SER A 189 -13.22 11.92 -16.69
CA SER A 189 -14.67 12.01 -16.57
C SER A 189 -15.24 11.22 -15.38
N LYS A 190 -14.45 10.30 -14.82
CA LYS A 190 -14.79 9.57 -13.58
C LYS A 190 -14.55 10.38 -12.31
N ASN A 191 -13.86 11.52 -12.39
CA ASN A 191 -13.67 12.44 -11.28
C ASN A 191 -14.96 13.25 -10.99
N ILE A 192 -16.01 12.53 -10.66
CA ILE A 192 -17.30 13.05 -10.18
C ILE A 192 -17.18 13.19 -8.66
N GLU A 193 -17.70 14.28 -8.12
CA GLU A 193 -17.74 14.52 -6.67
C GLU A 193 -18.32 13.30 -5.93
N GLU A 194 -17.74 12.98 -4.77
CA GLU A 194 -18.09 11.84 -3.90
C GLU A 194 -17.87 10.43 -4.49
N SER A 195 -17.49 10.32 -5.76
CA SER A 195 -17.15 9.04 -6.38
C SER A 195 -15.92 8.41 -5.71
N LEU A 196 -15.79 7.09 -5.81
CA LEU A 196 -14.62 6.38 -5.27
C LEU A 196 -13.31 6.84 -5.95
N TYR A 197 -13.39 7.18 -7.23
CA TYR A 197 -12.27 7.76 -7.98
C TYR A 197 -11.86 9.11 -7.38
N ASN A 198 -12.83 10.00 -7.15
CA ASN A 198 -12.60 11.30 -6.54
C ASN A 198 -12.08 11.22 -5.10
N LYS A 199 -12.52 10.20 -4.33
CA LYS A 199 -12.01 9.94 -2.98
C LYS A 199 -10.53 9.57 -2.98
N ILE A 200 -10.10 8.66 -3.87
CA ILE A 200 -8.66 8.33 -4.00
C ILE A 200 -7.88 9.58 -4.41
N LEU A 201 -8.37 10.32 -5.40
CA LEU A 201 -7.72 11.53 -5.88
C LEU A 201 -7.59 12.58 -4.76
N SER A 202 -8.63 12.80 -3.97
CA SER A 202 -8.62 13.69 -2.80
C SER A 202 -7.57 13.26 -1.78
N THR A 203 -7.52 11.95 -1.46
CA THR A 203 -6.49 11.37 -0.59
C THR A 203 -5.09 11.68 -1.11
N LEU A 204 -4.79 11.41 -2.39
CA LEU A 204 -3.46 11.68 -2.96
C LEU A 204 -3.13 13.18 -2.98
N SER A 205 -4.14 14.04 -3.19
CA SER A 205 -3.99 15.50 -3.16
C SER A 205 -3.54 15.97 -1.79
N ASP A 206 -4.26 15.56 -0.75
CA ASP A 206 -3.98 15.98 0.62
C ASP A 206 -2.65 15.41 1.11
N ASP A 207 -2.35 14.16 0.77
CA ASP A 207 -1.09 13.52 1.10
C ASP A 207 0.10 14.21 0.41
N TYR A 208 -0.06 14.69 -0.84
CA TYR A 208 0.95 15.49 -1.53
C TYR A 208 1.11 16.89 -0.95
N LYS A 209 0.01 17.58 -0.60
CA LYS A 209 0.07 18.87 0.11
C LYS A 209 0.85 18.74 1.41
N ASN A 210 0.63 17.65 2.15
CA ASN A 210 1.36 17.37 3.38
C ASN A 210 2.85 17.13 3.13
N LEU A 211 3.21 16.39 2.07
CA LEU A 211 4.61 16.23 1.66
C LEU A 211 5.28 17.60 1.39
N LYS A 212 4.63 18.48 0.62
CA LYS A 212 5.14 19.84 0.32
C LYS A 212 5.23 20.75 1.54
N ASN A 213 4.44 20.51 2.58
CA ASN A 213 4.50 21.30 3.81
C ASN A 213 5.69 20.91 4.69
N ILE A 214 6.30 19.74 4.43
CA ILE A 214 7.43 19.22 5.21
C ILE A 214 8.77 19.58 4.55
N TYR A 215 8.81 19.66 3.21
CA TYR A 215 10.02 19.89 2.40
C TYR A 215 9.79 21.00 1.38
#